data_AF-A0A1G1SSF8-F1
#
_entry.id   AF-A0A1G1SSF8-F1
#
_cell.length_a   1.000
_cell.length_b   1.000
_cell.length_c   1.000
_cell.angle_alpha   90.00
_cell.angle_beta   90.00
_cell.angle_gamma   90.00
#
_symmetry.space_group_name_H-M   'P 1'
#
loop_
_entity.id
_entity.type
_entity.pdbx_description
1 polymer ?
#
loop_
_entity_poly.entity_id
_entity_poly.type
_entity_poly.pdbx_seq_one_letter_code
_entity_poly.pdbx_strand_id
1 'polypeptide(L)'
;MDAGTISFGPELVFPLQALGTFSHVSETWRWAWVAADSDWPARLLSQAEQLRAYGEQHGIELLTAGEFAATPQDLHAIGAIASGLFGASGYYLANYGQGTLVLTVKSAQLDQVPKNDFARISTVFPQVISMFELHHRPAFTHYITQKGYPVTETADAVSAALDSGTLTATFDDLGRLASLKGSSGG
;
A
#
# COMPACT_ATOMS: atom_id res chain seq x y z
N MET A 1 1.99 10.73 -26.66
CA MET A 1 2.47 9.88 -25.55
C MET A 1 1.42 8.80 -25.36
N ASP A 2 1.70 7.56 -25.77
CA ASP A 2 0.67 6.51 -25.85
C ASP A 2 0.59 5.63 -24.59
N ALA A 3 1.66 5.54 -23.80
CA ALA A 3 1.73 4.46 -22.84
C ALA A 3 1.29 4.95 -21.46
N GLY A 4 0.08 4.55 -21.06
CA GLY A 4 -0.38 4.51 -19.67
C GLY A 4 0.39 3.48 -18.86
N THR A 5 1.71 3.45 -19.01
CA THR A 5 2.60 2.44 -18.49
C THR A 5 3.85 3.07 -17.90
N ILE A 6 4.45 2.37 -16.95
CA ILE A 6 5.75 2.68 -16.37
C ILE A 6 6.73 1.57 -16.77
N SER A 7 7.97 1.97 -17.09
CA SER A 7 9.04 1.06 -17.53
C SER A 7 10.20 1.05 -16.52
N PHE A 8 10.65 -0.13 -16.16
CA PHE A 8 11.83 -0.40 -15.34
C PHE A 8 12.87 -1.14 -16.18
N GLY A 9 13.47 -0.43 -17.13
CA GLY A 9 14.29 -1.03 -18.18
C GLY A 9 13.45 -1.69 -19.29
N PRO A 10 14.10 -2.39 -20.24
CA PRO A 10 13.45 -2.80 -21.49
C PRO A 10 12.38 -3.89 -21.32
N GLU A 11 12.47 -4.71 -20.26
CA GLU A 11 11.63 -5.92 -20.11
C GLU A 11 10.47 -5.74 -19.12
N LEU A 12 10.52 -4.72 -18.27
CA LEU A 12 9.53 -4.51 -17.21
C LEU A 12 8.70 -3.30 -17.53
N VAL A 13 7.58 -3.51 -18.23
CA VAL A 13 6.63 -2.45 -18.59
C VAL A 13 5.26 -2.81 -18.04
N PHE A 14 4.69 -1.94 -17.20
CA PHE A 14 3.44 -2.23 -16.49
C PHE A 14 2.42 -1.11 -16.70
N PRO A 15 1.12 -1.43 -16.83
CA PRO A 15 0.08 -0.42 -16.81
C PRO A 15 0.07 0.30 -15.45
N LEU A 16 -0.22 1.60 -15.46
CA LEU A 16 -0.29 2.43 -14.26
C LEU A 16 -1.65 3.11 -14.10
N GLN A 17 -1.94 3.48 -12.86
CA GLN A 17 -2.95 4.47 -12.51
C GLN A 17 -2.28 5.55 -11.66
N ALA A 18 -2.41 6.81 -12.08
CA ALA A 18 -1.87 7.93 -11.34
C ALA A 18 -2.83 8.29 -10.20
N LEU A 19 -2.28 8.44 -8.99
CA LEU A 19 -3.04 8.88 -7.83
C LEU A 19 -2.92 10.40 -7.64
N GLY A 20 -1.72 10.93 -7.83
CA GLY A 20 -1.41 12.34 -7.64
C GLY A 20 0.08 12.60 -7.53
N THR A 21 0.42 13.86 -7.29
CA THR A 21 1.80 14.31 -7.21
C THR A 21 2.07 15.00 -5.87
N PHE A 22 3.28 14.81 -5.37
CA PHE A 22 3.83 15.53 -4.24
C PHE A 22 4.88 16.52 -4.72
N SER A 23 4.85 17.74 -4.21
CA SER A 23 5.87 18.76 -4.45
C SER A 23 6.87 18.77 -3.30
N HIS A 24 8.15 18.53 -3.60
CA HIS A 24 9.23 18.63 -2.59
C HIS A 24 9.57 20.09 -2.24
N VAL A 25 9.07 21.06 -3.02
CA VAL A 25 9.31 22.49 -2.81
C VAL A 25 8.28 23.10 -1.87
N SER A 26 7.00 22.76 -2.08
CA SER A 26 5.89 23.30 -1.28
C SER A 26 5.41 22.34 -0.19
N GLU A 27 5.92 21.11 -0.15
CA GLU A 27 5.49 20.06 0.78
C GLU A 27 3.97 19.80 0.70
N THR A 28 3.43 19.86 -0.51
CA THR A 28 2.01 19.65 -0.78
C THR A 28 1.78 18.42 -1.64
N TRP A 29 0.75 17.66 -1.27
CA TRP A 29 0.15 16.63 -2.10
C TRP A 29 -0.99 17.23 -2.92
N ARG A 30 -1.07 16.87 -4.19
CA ARG A 30 -2.17 17.20 -5.09
C ARG A 30 -2.69 15.97 -5.80
N TRP A 31 -3.99 15.71 -5.71
CA TRP A 31 -4.60 14.57 -6.40
C TRP A 31 -4.60 14.74 -7.92
N ALA A 32 -4.46 13.63 -8.63
CA ALA A 32 -4.41 13.65 -10.09
C ALA A 32 -5.74 14.11 -10.73
N TRP A 33 -6.88 13.87 -10.08
CA TRP A 33 -8.19 14.34 -10.53
C TRP A 33 -8.36 15.86 -10.45
N VAL A 34 -7.50 16.60 -9.73
CA VAL A 34 -7.51 18.07 -9.72
C VAL A 34 -6.97 18.64 -11.03
N ALA A 35 -6.09 17.90 -11.71
CA ALA A 35 -5.39 18.32 -12.93
C ALA A 35 -5.89 17.58 -14.18
N ALA A 36 -7.12 17.05 -14.14
CA ALA A 36 -7.70 16.23 -15.21
C ALA A 36 -7.71 16.93 -16.58
N ASP A 37 -7.59 18.27 -16.62
CA ASP A 37 -7.75 19.08 -17.83
C ASP A 37 -6.46 19.42 -18.57
N SER A 38 -5.24 19.09 -18.11
CA SER A 38 -4.03 19.63 -18.76
C SER A 38 -2.90 18.68 -19.17
N ASP A 39 -2.73 17.46 -18.66
CA ASP A 39 -1.57 16.62 -19.08
C ASP A 39 -1.78 15.09 -19.05
N TRP A 40 -2.91 14.60 -18.51
CA TRP A 40 -3.11 13.17 -18.25
C TRP A 40 -4.36 12.62 -18.94
N PRO A 41 -4.26 11.54 -19.73
CA PRO A 41 -5.44 10.84 -20.24
C PRO A 41 -6.35 10.38 -19.10
N ALA A 42 -7.66 10.67 -19.18
CA ALA A 42 -8.65 10.32 -18.14
C ALA A 42 -8.60 8.84 -17.70
N ARG A 43 -8.25 7.93 -18.63
CA ARG A 43 -8.06 6.49 -18.34
C ARG A 43 -7.00 6.19 -17.26
N LEU A 44 -6.06 7.11 -17.01
CA LEU A 44 -5.02 6.96 -16.00
C LEU A 44 -5.45 7.49 -14.62
N LEU A 45 -6.57 8.19 -14.57
CA LEU A 45 -7.08 8.86 -13.37
C LEU A 45 -8.22 8.10 -12.70
N SER A 46 -8.65 6.96 -13.26
CA SER A 46 -9.83 6.23 -12.80
C SER A 46 -9.76 5.85 -11.32
N GLN A 47 -8.59 5.43 -10.83
CA GLN A 47 -8.42 5.14 -9.41
C GLN A 47 -8.45 6.39 -8.52
N ALA A 48 -7.90 7.50 -8.98
CA ALA A 48 -7.95 8.76 -8.24
C ALA A 48 -9.40 9.26 -8.13
N GLU A 49 -10.18 9.18 -9.22
CA GLU A 49 -11.60 9.52 -9.22
C GLU A 49 -12.43 8.59 -8.32
N GLN A 50 -12.15 7.28 -8.34
CA GLN A 50 -12.81 6.31 -7.47
C GLN A 50 -12.49 6.56 -5.98
N LEU A 51 -11.25 6.94 -5.65
CA LEU A 51 -10.89 7.35 -4.28
C LEU A 51 -11.65 8.60 -3.85
N ARG A 52 -11.78 9.59 -4.74
CA ARG A 52 -12.58 10.78 -4.47
C ARG A 52 -14.05 10.42 -4.22
N ALA A 53 -14.65 9.61 -5.08
CA ALA A 53 -16.04 9.17 -4.92
C ALA A 53 -16.24 8.39 -3.62
N TYR A 54 -15.29 7.53 -3.24
CA TYR A 54 -15.28 6.84 -1.96
C TYR A 54 -15.19 7.84 -0.79
N GLY A 55 -14.34 8.85 -0.90
CA GLY A 55 -14.22 9.92 0.07
C GLY A 55 -15.53 10.70 0.26
N GLU A 56 -16.18 11.07 -0.84
CA GLU A 56 -17.48 11.77 -0.85
C GLU A 56 -18.57 10.90 -0.20
N GLN A 57 -18.61 9.61 -0.53
CA GLN A 57 -19.59 8.67 0.04
C GLN A 57 -19.42 8.48 1.55
N HIS A 58 -18.19 8.51 2.06
CA HIS A 58 -17.85 8.18 3.44
C HIS A 58 -17.47 9.39 4.30
N GLY A 59 -17.46 10.61 3.74
CA GLY A 59 -17.08 11.83 4.45
C GLY A 59 -15.60 11.90 4.82
N ILE A 60 -14.71 11.35 3.98
CA ILE A 60 -13.27 11.29 4.24
C ILE A 60 -12.58 12.47 3.55
N GLU A 61 -12.35 13.54 4.31
CA GLU A 61 -11.80 14.80 3.80
C GLU A 61 -10.48 14.63 3.03
N LEU A 62 -9.59 13.75 3.52
CA LEU A 62 -8.30 13.46 2.87
C LEU A 62 -8.42 13.04 1.40
N LEU A 63 -9.50 12.34 1.05
CA LEU A 63 -9.74 11.83 -0.30
C LEU A 63 -10.49 12.84 -1.20
N THR A 64 -11.08 13.87 -0.60
CA THR A 64 -11.87 14.90 -1.30
C THR A 64 -11.18 16.25 -1.38
N ALA A 65 -10.22 16.53 -0.49
CA ALA A 65 -9.40 17.73 -0.52
C ALA A 65 -8.40 17.63 -1.67
N GLY A 66 -8.55 18.48 -2.70
CA GLY A 66 -7.75 18.39 -3.93
C GLY A 66 -6.25 18.58 -3.71
N GLU A 67 -5.89 19.44 -2.76
CA GLU A 67 -4.52 19.70 -2.37
C GLU A 67 -4.44 19.90 -0.85
N PHE A 68 -3.38 19.36 -0.23
CA PHE A 68 -3.13 19.52 1.21
C PHE A 68 -1.63 19.38 1.53
N ALA A 69 -1.23 19.87 2.70
CA ALA A 69 0.14 19.69 3.20
C ALA A 69 0.41 18.21 3.51
N ALA A 70 1.52 17.68 3.04
CA ALA A 70 1.86 16.27 3.19
C ALA A 70 3.37 16.10 3.40
N THR A 71 3.75 14.92 3.86
CA THR A 71 5.13 14.49 4.02
C THR A 71 5.45 13.36 3.05
N PRO A 72 6.73 13.04 2.80
CA PRO A 72 7.11 11.86 2.02
C PRO A 72 6.53 10.55 2.57
N GLN A 73 6.29 10.47 3.89
CA GLN A 73 5.71 9.30 4.55
C GLN A 73 4.23 9.12 4.18
N ASP A 74 3.48 10.21 4.04
CA ASP A 74 2.06 10.17 3.64
C ASP A 74 1.88 9.57 2.25
N LEU A 75 2.87 9.72 1.36
CA LEU A 75 2.83 9.15 0.01
C LEU A 75 2.77 7.62 0.04
N HIS A 76 3.50 7.02 0.99
CA HIS A 76 3.45 5.57 1.20
C HIS A 76 2.10 5.11 1.75
N ALA A 77 1.49 5.89 2.65
CA ALA A 77 0.15 5.61 3.16
C ALA A 77 -0.90 5.68 2.04
N ILE A 78 -0.89 6.75 1.24
CA ILE A 78 -1.79 6.93 0.08
C ILE A 78 -1.62 5.78 -0.91
N GLY A 79 -0.38 5.46 -1.30
CA GLY A 79 -0.08 4.36 -2.21
C GLY A 79 -0.51 2.99 -1.68
N ALA A 80 -0.33 2.73 -0.38
CA ALA A 80 -0.75 1.49 0.26
C ALA A 80 -2.28 1.36 0.34
N ILE A 81 -2.99 2.43 0.71
CA ILE A 81 -4.46 2.48 0.76
C ILE A 81 -5.03 2.19 -0.63
N ALA A 82 -4.56 2.91 -1.65
CA ALA A 82 -4.99 2.69 -3.03
C ALA A 82 -4.69 1.25 -3.50
N SER A 83 -3.50 0.73 -3.18
CA SER A 83 -3.14 -0.64 -3.54
C SER A 83 -4.08 -1.67 -2.92
N GLY A 84 -4.44 -1.49 -1.65
CA GLY A 84 -5.41 -2.34 -0.95
C GLY A 84 -6.81 -2.24 -1.55
N LEU A 85 -7.31 -1.01 -1.75
CA LEU A 85 -8.66 -0.76 -2.25
C LEU A 85 -8.88 -1.31 -3.67
N PHE A 86 -7.87 -1.21 -4.53
CA PHE A 86 -7.96 -1.61 -5.94
C PHE A 86 -7.33 -2.98 -6.24
N GLY A 87 -6.84 -3.69 -5.23
CA GLY A 87 -6.14 -4.97 -5.41
C GLY A 87 -4.91 -4.86 -6.33
N ALA A 88 -4.22 -3.71 -6.30
CA ALA A 88 -3.02 -3.48 -7.09
C ALA A 88 -1.89 -4.43 -6.66
N SER A 89 -0.99 -4.75 -7.58
CA SER A 89 0.22 -5.54 -7.28
C SER A 89 1.19 -4.75 -6.40
N GLY A 90 1.13 -3.42 -6.48
CA GLY A 90 1.86 -2.51 -5.61
C GLY A 90 1.67 -1.06 -6.04
N TYR A 91 2.36 -0.16 -5.34
CA TYR A 91 2.50 1.23 -5.72
C TYR A 91 3.98 1.57 -5.94
N TYR A 92 4.22 2.66 -6.65
CA TYR A 92 5.55 3.19 -6.89
C TYR A 92 5.57 4.70 -6.70
N LEU A 93 6.68 5.18 -6.14
CA LEU A 93 6.98 6.59 -5.94
C LEU A 93 7.98 7.03 -7.01
N ALA A 94 7.48 7.56 -8.14
CA ALA A 94 8.30 8.05 -9.22
C ALA A 94 8.80 9.47 -8.88
N ASN A 95 9.92 9.54 -8.14
CA ASN A 95 10.60 10.79 -7.84
C ASN A 95 11.30 11.34 -9.11
N TYR A 96 10.97 12.57 -9.50
CA TYR A 96 11.53 13.28 -10.65
C TYR A 96 12.31 14.54 -10.25
N GLY A 97 12.83 14.58 -9.01
CA GLY A 97 13.66 15.64 -8.47
C GLY A 97 12.85 16.66 -7.67
N GLN A 98 12.04 17.49 -8.34
CA GLN A 98 11.25 18.53 -7.65
C GLN A 98 9.90 18.03 -7.13
N GLY A 99 9.49 16.83 -7.52
CA GLY A 99 8.29 16.19 -7.00
C GLY A 99 8.32 14.67 -7.13
N THR A 100 7.26 14.04 -6.66
CA THR A 100 7.05 12.59 -6.72
C THR A 100 5.67 12.30 -7.28
N LEU A 101 5.58 11.50 -8.35
CA LEU A 101 4.32 10.93 -8.82
C LEU A 101 4.06 9.62 -8.05
N VAL A 102 2.89 9.50 -7.44
CA VAL A 102 2.43 8.27 -6.81
C VAL A 102 1.49 7.56 -7.76
N LEU A 103 1.79 6.29 -8.03
CA LEU A 103 1.01 5.47 -8.95
C LEU A 103 0.85 4.05 -8.42
N THR A 104 -0.21 3.38 -8.84
CA THR A 104 -0.37 1.94 -8.64
C THR A 104 -0.01 1.18 -9.91
N VAL A 105 0.41 -0.08 -9.74
CA VAL A 105 0.66 -1.01 -10.84
C VAL A 105 -0.10 -2.31 -10.60
N LYS A 106 -0.62 -2.91 -11.67
CA LYS A 106 -1.25 -4.24 -11.63
C LYS A 106 -0.62 -5.10 -12.71
N SER A 107 -0.01 -6.22 -12.31
CA SER A 107 0.65 -7.13 -13.23
C SER A 107 0.69 -8.55 -12.69
N ALA A 108 0.28 -9.50 -13.53
CA ALA A 108 0.40 -10.93 -13.21
C ALA A 108 1.85 -11.35 -12.94
N GLN A 109 2.81 -10.73 -13.64
CA GLN A 109 4.25 -10.99 -13.41
C GLN A 109 4.68 -10.59 -12.00
N LEU A 110 4.19 -9.47 -11.47
CA LEU A 110 4.47 -9.04 -10.10
C LEU A 110 3.75 -9.91 -9.08
N ASP A 111 2.51 -10.31 -9.37
CA ASP A 111 1.70 -11.14 -8.50
C ASP A 111 2.26 -12.58 -8.35
N GLN A 112 3.04 -13.05 -9.32
CA GLN A 112 3.71 -14.36 -9.31
C GLN A 112 5.04 -14.38 -8.54
N VAL A 113 5.59 -13.23 -8.14
CA VAL A 113 6.80 -13.20 -7.32
C VAL A 113 6.49 -13.87 -5.98
N PRO A 114 7.25 -14.90 -5.56
CA PRO A 114 6.97 -15.65 -4.34
C PRO A 114 6.73 -14.72 -3.16
N LYS A 115 5.54 -14.84 -2.56
CA LYS A 115 5.10 -14.00 -1.46
C LYS A 115 5.69 -14.48 -0.12
N ASN A 116 7.02 -14.52 -0.06
CA ASN A 116 7.83 -14.47 1.16
C ASN A 116 7.70 -15.62 2.16
N ASP A 117 8.86 -16.06 2.63
CA ASP A 117 9.00 -16.87 3.82
C ASP A 117 8.83 -16.04 5.12
N PHE A 118 8.79 -16.75 6.24
CA PHE A 118 8.71 -16.22 7.59
C PHE A 118 9.66 -15.03 7.86
N ALA A 119 10.88 -15.05 7.29
CA ALA A 119 11.90 -14.05 7.60
C ALA A 119 11.50 -12.65 7.13
N ARG A 120 10.92 -12.55 5.93
CA ARG A 120 10.48 -11.25 5.41
C ARG A 120 9.25 -10.72 6.13
N ILE A 121 8.30 -11.57 6.54
CA ILE A 121 7.16 -11.12 7.35
C ILE A 121 7.63 -10.60 8.72
N SER A 122 8.53 -11.33 9.36
CA SER A 122 9.08 -11.00 10.68
C SER A 122 9.94 -9.73 10.67
N THR A 123 10.45 -9.33 9.50
CA THR A 123 11.20 -8.08 9.33
C THR A 123 10.30 -6.92 8.95
N VAL A 124 9.42 -7.12 7.96
CA VAL A 124 8.62 -6.03 7.36
C VAL A 124 7.52 -5.56 8.30
N PHE A 125 6.82 -6.48 8.98
CA PHE A 125 5.67 -6.07 9.79
C PHE A 125 6.07 -5.16 10.97
N PRO A 126 7.13 -5.47 11.76
CA PRO A 126 7.63 -4.54 12.79
C PRO A 126 8.06 -3.17 12.24
N GLN A 127 8.67 -3.13 11.04
CA GLN A 127 9.04 -1.87 10.41
C GLN A 127 7.80 -1.04 10.07
N VAL A 128 6.77 -1.66 9.48
CA VAL A 128 5.53 -0.97 9.12
C VAL A 128 4.85 -0.36 10.35
N ILE A 129 4.68 -1.11 11.44
CA ILE A 129 4.05 -0.58 12.66
C ILE A 129 4.92 0.45 13.40
N SER A 130 6.22 0.52 13.11
CA SER A 130 7.11 1.59 13.63
C SER A 130 7.04 2.86 12.81
N MET A 131 6.63 2.75 11.54
CA MET A 131 6.60 3.84 10.57
C MET A 131 5.20 4.48 10.42
N PHE A 132 4.14 3.76 10.80
CA PHE A 132 2.77 4.22 10.66
C PHE A 132 1.99 3.98 11.94
N GLU A 133 1.14 4.93 12.31
CA GLU A 133 0.18 4.77 13.39
C GLU A 133 -0.95 3.84 12.93
N LEU A 134 -0.90 2.58 13.36
CA LEU A 134 -1.83 1.54 12.94
C LEU A 134 -2.35 0.78 14.17
N HIS A 135 -3.55 0.21 14.05
CA HIS A 135 -3.99 -0.82 14.98
C HIS A 135 -3.27 -2.14 14.64
N HIS A 136 -2.32 -2.57 15.47
CA HIS A 136 -1.39 -3.65 15.12
C HIS A 136 -2.11 -4.98 14.84
N ARG A 137 -3.08 -5.37 15.68
CA ARG A 137 -3.82 -6.64 15.51
C ARG A 137 -4.55 -6.75 14.17
N PRO A 138 -5.48 -5.85 13.81
CA PRO A 138 -6.14 -5.91 12.51
C PRO A 138 -5.16 -5.72 11.34
N ALA A 139 -4.15 -4.86 11.47
CA ALA A 139 -3.13 -4.68 10.43
C ALA A 139 -2.38 -5.99 10.15
N PHE A 140 -2.00 -6.73 11.20
CA PHE A 140 -1.35 -8.03 11.06
C PHE A 140 -2.27 -9.06 10.41
N THR A 141 -3.50 -9.21 10.91
CA THR A 141 -4.50 -10.14 10.37
C THR A 141 -4.70 -9.94 8.87
N HIS A 142 -4.94 -8.69 8.44
CA HIS A 142 -5.14 -8.35 7.04
C HIS A 142 -3.87 -8.55 6.21
N TYR A 143 -2.69 -8.20 6.75
CA TYR A 143 -1.43 -8.42 6.06
C TYR A 143 -1.19 -9.91 5.76
N ILE A 144 -1.40 -10.79 6.74
CA ILE A 144 -1.20 -12.22 6.58
C ILE A 144 -2.24 -12.83 5.63
N THR A 145 -3.51 -12.42 5.75
CA THR A 145 -4.57 -12.88 4.83
C THR A 145 -4.31 -12.42 3.39
N GLN A 146 -3.82 -11.20 3.19
CA GLN A 146 -3.44 -10.69 1.86
C GLN A 146 -2.27 -11.49 1.24
N LYS A 147 -1.41 -12.07 2.07
CA LYS A 147 -0.34 -12.98 1.63
C LYS A 147 -0.86 -14.38 1.26
N GLY A 148 -2.13 -14.67 1.52
CA GLY A 148 -2.77 -15.95 1.19
C GLY A 148 -2.70 -16.98 2.32
N TYR A 149 -2.25 -16.59 3.51
CA TYR A 149 -2.19 -17.50 4.65
C TYR A 149 -3.45 -17.36 5.50
N PRO A 150 -4.19 -18.46 5.73
CA PRO A 150 -5.33 -18.44 6.64
C PRO A 150 -4.84 -18.15 8.06
N VAL A 151 -5.59 -17.30 8.76
CA VAL A 151 -5.30 -16.88 10.13
C VAL A 151 -6.22 -17.59 11.11
N THR A 152 -5.67 -17.97 12.25
CA THR A 152 -6.43 -18.40 13.43
C THR A 152 -6.25 -17.33 14.51
N GLU A 153 -7.37 -16.84 15.03
CA GLU A 153 -7.37 -15.81 16.07
C GLU A 153 -7.78 -16.39 17.41
N THR A 154 -7.06 -16.01 18.46
CA THR A 154 -7.45 -16.19 19.86
C THR A 154 -7.58 -14.82 20.52
N ALA A 155 -7.91 -14.77 21.81
CA ALA A 155 -7.96 -13.52 22.56
C ALA A 155 -6.64 -12.73 22.47
N ASP A 156 -5.51 -13.42 22.66
CA ASP A 156 -4.21 -12.77 22.85
C ASP A 156 -3.26 -12.93 21.65
N ALA A 157 -3.64 -13.74 20.64
CA ALA A 157 -2.76 -14.08 19.53
C ALA A 157 -3.46 -14.21 18.18
N VAL A 158 -2.66 -14.03 17.12
CA VAL A 158 -3.02 -14.34 15.74
C VAL A 158 -1.93 -15.23 15.16
N SER A 159 -2.29 -16.41 14.66
CA SER A 159 -1.35 -17.38 14.09
C SER A 159 -1.70 -17.76 12.66
N ALA A 160 -0.71 -18.09 11.85
CA ALA A 160 -0.90 -18.58 10.49
C ALA A 160 0.07 -19.71 10.16
N ALA A 161 -0.41 -20.69 9.40
CA ALA A 161 0.40 -21.76 8.84
C ALA A 161 1.01 -21.29 7.51
N LEU A 162 2.34 -21.31 7.45
CA LEU A 162 3.14 -21.09 6.25
C LEU A 162 3.79 -22.42 5.84
N ASP A 163 4.26 -22.51 4.60
CA ASP A 163 5.01 -23.68 4.12
C ASP A 163 6.26 -23.98 4.96
N SER A 164 6.81 -22.95 5.62
CA SER A 164 8.01 -23.03 6.47
C SER A 164 7.71 -23.31 7.96
N GLY A 165 6.43 -23.40 8.36
CA GLY A 165 6.03 -23.60 9.75
C GLY A 165 4.89 -22.69 10.20
N THR A 166 4.79 -22.42 11.49
CA THR A 166 3.73 -21.55 12.05
C THR A 166 4.29 -20.21 12.48
N LEU A 167 3.65 -19.12 12.04
CA LEU A 167 3.89 -17.76 12.50
C LEU A 167 2.87 -17.41 13.57
N THR A 168 3.30 -16.85 14.70
CA THR A 168 2.41 -16.40 15.79
C THR A 168 2.78 -14.99 16.21
N ALA A 169 1.80 -14.08 16.15
CA ALA A 169 1.84 -12.75 16.73
C ALA A 169 1.05 -12.73 18.03
N THR A 170 1.61 -12.15 19.10
CA THR A 170 0.90 -11.88 20.35
C THR A 170 0.75 -10.39 20.57
N PHE A 171 -0.31 -9.99 21.26
CA PHE A 171 -0.66 -8.59 21.48
C PHE A 171 -0.78 -8.28 22.97
N ASP A 172 -0.47 -7.05 23.35
CA ASP A 172 -0.73 -6.55 24.71
C ASP A 172 -2.20 -6.13 24.89
N ASP A 173 -2.57 -5.72 26.10
CA ASP A 173 -3.93 -5.28 26.45
C ASP A 173 -4.40 -4.05 25.64
N LEU A 174 -3.47 -3.33 25.00
CA LEU A 174 -3.76 -2.18 24.13
C LEU A 174 -3.83 -2.59 22.64
N GLY A 175 -3.75 -3.89 22.34
CA GLY A 175 -3.79 -4.43 20.99
C GLY A 175 -2.51 -4.20 20.18
N ARG A 176 -1.40 -3.86 20.84
CA ARG A 176 -0.09 -3.63 20.21
C ARG A 176 0.70 -4.93 20.17
N LEU A 177 1.38 -5.18 19.05
CA LEU A 177 2.29 -6.31 18.90
C LEU A 177 3.31 -6.37 20.05
N ALA A 178 3.23 -7.44 20.86
CA ALA A 178 4.15 -7.74 21.94
C ALA A 178 5.24 -8.75 21.52
N SER A 179 4.90 -9.70 20.64
CA SER A 179 5.85 -10.67 20.10
C SER A 179 5.45 -11.15 18.72
N LEU A 180 6.44 -11.47 17.89
CA LEU A 180 6.26 -12.13 16.60
C LEU A 180 7.27 -13.26 16.48
N LYS A 181 6.79 -14.50 16.47
CA LYS A 181 7.64 -15.70 16.51
C LYS A 181 7.26 -16.69 15.42
N GLY A 182 8.25 -17.45 14.96
CA GLY A 182 8.07 -18.56 14.05
C GLY A 182 8.49 -19.86 14.71
N SER A 183 7.75 -20.92 14.46
CA SER A 183 8.17 -22.28 14.75
C SER A 183 8.26 -23.06 13.44
N SER A 184 9.42 -23.63 13.13
CA SER A 184 9.56 -24.58 12.03
C SER A 184 8.74 -25.83 12.31
N GLY A 185 7.96 -26.30 11.34
CA GLY A 185 7.39 -27.64 11.37
C GLY A 185 8.52 -28.65 11.19
N GLY A 186 8.67 -29.58 12.13
CA GLY A 186 9.64 -30.68 12.03
C GLY A 186 9.23 -31.72 11.00
#